data_AF-A0A2S2G5F1-F1
#
_entry.id   AF-A0A2S2G5F1-F1
#
_cell.length_a   1.000
_cell.length_b   1.000
_cell.length_c   1.000
_cell.angle_alpha   90.00
_cell.angle_beta   90.00
_cell.angle_gamma   90.00
#
_symmetry.space_group_name_H-M   'P 1'
#
loop_
_entity.id
_entity.type
_entity.pdbx_description
1 polymer ?
#
loop_
_entity_poly.entity_id
_entity_poly.type
_entity_poly.pdbx_seq_one_letter_code
_entity_poly.pdbx_strand_id
1 'polypeptide(L)'
;MTEWAESTTDRPGGEQLTAWLMSLVHNREYGKLAELRRTRPTDSHIRAGWYAPEEHREIYEKVAFLFGVYHQGRPVPSRGKGSLGAAARMIGDSRGRGPDDPGAQRLLSRVVASRRIPWRHLQHTVTRLRSCEQPPPSWAQLTEDLARWHDRKARIAYEWTVDFHQPPTRSRAGAPGRSAADSRTGTTKQPTRKDAST
;
A
#
# COMPACT_ATOMS: atom_id res chain seq x y z
N MET A 1 -21.82 16.82 37.82
CA MET A 1 -21.50 17.44 36.53
C MET A 1 -20.40 16.61 35.89
N THR A 2 -20.78 15.70 35.02
CA THR A 2 -19.87 14.79 34.33
C THR A 2 -19.41 15.48 33.06
N GLU A 3 -18.21 16.04 33.10
CA GLU A 3 -17.54 16.66 31.97
C GLU A 3 -17.02 15.53 31.08
N TRP A 4 -17.77 15.20 30.03
CA TRP A 4 -17.28 14.33 28.97
C TRP A 4 -16.27 15.14 28.17
N ALA A 5 -14.99 14.93 28.46
CA ALA A 5 -13.92 15.30 27.55
C ALA A 5 -14.17 14.55 26.23
N GLU A 6 -14.74 15.23 25.26
CA GLU A 6 -14.74 14.80 23.86
C GLU A 6 -13.27 14.66 23.44
N SER A 7 -12.77 13.44 23.56
CA SER A 7 -11.55 13.00 22.90
C SER A 7 -11.84 12.93 21.41
N THR A 8 -11.93 14.10 20.78
CA THR A 8 -11.70 14.25 19.34
C THR A 8 -10.30 13.71 19.12
N THR A 9 -10.24 12.44 18.69
CA THR A 9 -8.99 11.79 18.31
C THR A 9 -8.50 12.58 17.10
N ASP A 10 -7.61 13.54 17.36
CA ASP A 10 -7.05 14.41 16.34
C ASP A 10 -6.27 13.51 15.38
N ARG A 11 -6.91 13.17 14.27
CA ARG A 11 -6.39 12.21 13.31
C ARG A 11 -5.16 12.88 12.69
N PRO A 12 -3.99 12.23 12.65
CA PRO A 12 -2.79 12.83 12.06
C PRO A 12 -3.07 13.39 10.66
N GLY A 13 -2.47 14.53 10.33
CA GLY A 13 -2.75 15.24 9.07
C GLY A 13 -2.67 14.34 7.83
N GLY A 14 -1.69 13.43 7.78
CA GLY A 14 -1.54 12.48 6.66
C GLY A 14 -2.74 11.55 6.47
N GLU A 15 -3.44 11.20 7.55
CA GLU A 15 -4.64 10.37 7.50
C GLU A 15 -5.88 11.16 7.08
N GLN A 16 -5.96 12.45 7.46
CA GLN A 16 -7.01 13.34 6.97
C GLN A 16 -6.84 13.62 5.47
N LEU A 17 -5.62 13.91 5.03
CA LEU A 17 -5.26 14.03 3.61
C LEU A 17 -5.67 12.78 2.83
N THR A 18 -5.28 11.61 3.33
CA THR A 18 -5.57 10.33 2.66
C THR A 18 -7.07 10.08 2.56
N ALA A 19 -7.84 10.37 3.60
CA ALA A 19 -9.29 10.22 3.58
C ALA A 19 -9.95 11.13 2.53
N TRP A 20 -9.51 12.38 2.43
CA TRP A 20 -9.98 13.30 1.38
C TRP A 20 -9.57 12.83 -0.02
N LEU A 21 -8.34 12.39 -0.23
CA LEU A 21 -7.90 11.85 -1.53
C LEU A 21 -8.70 10.60 -1.94
N MET A 22 -9.02 9.71 -1.00
CA MET A 22 -9.89 8.55 -1.25
C MET A 22 -11.28 9.00 -1.71
N SER A 23 -11.86 10.04 -1.10
CA SER A 23 -13.19 10.51 -1.45
C SER A 23 -13.24 11.07 -2.87
N LEU A 24 -12.17 11.69 -3.37
CA LEU A 24 -12.09 12.15 -4.77
C LEU A 24 -12.24 11.00 -5.76
N VAL A 25 -11.60 9.85 -5.50
CA VAL A 25 -11.71 8.67 -6.37
C VAL A 25 -13.07 8.02 -6.22
N HIS A 26 -13.56 7.87 -4.98
CA HIS A 26 -14.86 7.28 -4.70
C HIS A 26 -16.02 8.05 -5.35
N ASN A 27 -15.99 9.38 -5.22
CA ASN A 27 -16.99 10.30 -5.79
C ASN A 27 -16.77 10.58 -7.28
N ARG A 28 -15.76 9.95 -7.91
CA ARG A 28 -15.42 10.13 -9.33
C ARG A 28 -15.14 11.58 -9.71
N GLU A 29 -14.48 12.33 -8.84
CA GLU A 29 -14.08 13.72 -9.07
C GLU A 29 -12.85 13.80 -9.99
N TYR A 30 -12.99 13.28 -11.21
CA TYR A 30 -11.88 13.12 -12.16
C TYR A 30 -11.23 14.46 -12.55
N GLY A 31 -11.98 15.57 -12.50
CA GLY A 31 -11.43 16.91 -12.70
C GLY A 31 -10.37 17.26 -11.65
N LYS A 32 -10.67 17.06 -10.36
CA LYS A 32 -9.73 17.33 -9.26
C LYS A 32 -8.55 16.35 -9.28
N LEU A 33 -8.79 15.08 -9.60
CA LEU A 33 -7.71 14.11 -9.82
C LEU A 33 -6.81 14.49 -11.01
N ALA A 34 -7.38 15.07 -12.07
CA ALA A 34 -6.62 15.56 -13.20
C ALA A 34 -5.77 16.80 -12.85
N GLU A 35 -6.32 17.70 -12.04
CA GLU A 35 -5.59 18.84 -11.49
C GLU A 35 -4.39 18.43 -10.64
N LEU A 36 -4.56 17.46 -9.73
CA LEU A 36 -3.47 16.94 -8.89
C LEU A 36 -2.30 16.38 -9.70
N ARG A 37 -2.47 16.00 -10.97
CA ARG A 37 -1.38 15.49 -11.82
C ARG A 37 -0.60 16.61 -12.52
N ARG A 38 -1.04 17.86 -12.41
CA ARG A 38 -0.34 18.99 -13.04
C ARG A 38 0.91 19.32 -12.24
N THR A 39 1.97 19.73 -12.95
CA THR A 39 3.26 20.07 -12.32
C THR A 39 3.23 21.42 -11.62
N ARG A 40 2.31 22.32 -12.01
CA ARG A 40 2.06 23.60 -11.37
C ARG A 40 1.00 23.43 -10.27
N PRO A 41 1.13 24.14 -9.14
CA PRO A 41 0.09 24.15 -8.10
C PRO A 41 -1.27 24.55 -8.67
N THR A 42 -2.31 23.88 -8.19
CA THR A 42 -3.73 24.16 -8.49
C THR A 42 -4.50 24.23 -7.18
N ASP A 43 -5.77 24.61 -7.23
CA ASP A 43 -6.64 24.64 -6.05
C ASP A 43 -6.68 23.29 -5.32
N SER A 44 -6.68 22.18 -6.06
CA SER A 44 -6.58 20.83 -5.49
C SER A 44 -5.27 20.59 -4.73
N HIS A 45 -4.14 21.14 -5.20
CA HIS A 45 -2.88 21.09 -4.44
C HIS A 45 -2.97 21.95 -3.18
N ILE A 46 -3.39 23.21 -3.33
CA ILE A 46 -3.51 24.15 -2.20
C ILE A 46 -4.41 23.55 -1.10
N ARG A 47 -5.49 22.87 -1.48
CA ARG A 47 -6.37 22.15 -0.57
C ARG A 47 -5.69 20.99 0.14
N ALA A 48 -4.87 20.21 -0.57
CA ALA A 48 -4.06 19.16 0.05
C ALA A 48 -3.12 19.74 1.12
N GLY A 49 -2.50 20.88 0.84
CA GLY A 49 -1.59 21.57 1.76
C GLY A 49 -2.25 22.01 3.07
N TRP A 50 -3.55 22.31 3.09
CA TRP A 50 -4.27 22.71 4.32
C TRP A 50 -4.43 21.59 5.36
N TYR A 51 -4.16 20.33 5.00
CA TYR A 51 -4.12 19.24 5.98
C TYR A 51 -2.77 19.15 6.71
N ALA A 52 -1.78 19.95 6.31
CA ALA A 52 -0.45 19.94 6.89
C ALA A 52 -0.29 21.03 7.97
N PRO A 53 0.63 20.83 8.93
CA PRO A 53 1.32 21.93 9.58
C PRO A 53 2.00 22.83 8.53
N GLU A 54 2.14 24.13 8.82
CA GLU A 54 2.61 25.15 7.87
C GLU A 54 3.99 24.77 7.26
N GLU A 55 4.89 24.21 8.08
CA GLU A 55 6.23 23.78 7.69
C GLU A 55 6.26 22.57 6.74
N HIS A 56 5.15 21.85 6.61
CA HIS A 56 5.05 20.61 5.83
C HIS A 56 4.07 20.69 4.67
N ARG A 57 3.55 21.88 4.38
CA ARG A 57 2.56 22.13 3.34
C ARG A 57 2.96 21.57 1.97
N GLU A 58 4.20 21.83 1.53
CA GLU A 58 4.71 21.31 0.25
C GLU A 58 4.69 19.77 0.20
N ILE A 59 4.97 19.10 1.31
CA ILE A 59 5.02 17.63 1.35
C ILE A 59 3.65 17.04 1.05
N TYR A 60 2.61 17.60 1.66
CA TYR A 60 1.22 17.15 1.47
C TYR A 60 0.74 17.40 0.04
N GLU A 61 1.10 18.55 -0.54
CA GLU A 61 0.84 18.88 -1.94
C GLU A 61 1.50 17.87 -2.89
N LYS A 62 2.76 17.53 -2.65
CA LYS A 62 3.51 16.58 -3.48
C LYS A 62 3.04 15.15 -3.29
N VAL A 63 2.60 14.74 -2.11
CA VAL A 63 1.96 13.43 -1.91
C VAL A 63 0.63 13.36 -2.65
N ALA A 64 -0.18 14.42 -2.63
CA ALA A 64 -1.41 14.49 -3.42
C ALA A 64 -1.13 14.41 -4.93
N PHE A 65 -0.03 14.98 -5.40
CA PHE A 65 0.44 14.78 -6.78
C PHE A 65 0.76 13.32 -7.07
N LEU A 66 1.55 12.64 -6.22
CA LEU A 66 1.87 11.22 -6.38
C LEU A 66 0.61 10.34 -6.37
N PHE A 67 -0.34 10.68 -5.52
CA PHE A 67 -1.65 10.04 -5.44
C PHE A 67 -2.40 10.13 -6.78
N GLY A 68 -2.47 11.33 -7.36
CA GLY A 68 -3.08 11.57 -8.66
C GLY A 68 -2.39 10.78 -9.78
N VAL A 69 -1.05 10.70 -9.77
CA VAL A 69 -0.29 9.89 -10.73
C VAL A 69 -0.62 8.41 -10.62
N TYR A 70 -0.75 7.86 -9.40
CA TYR A 70 -1.10 6.46 -9.20
C TYR A 70 -2.53 6.13 -9.65
N HIS A 71 -3.50 7.00 -9.34
CA HIS A 71 -4.92 6.79 -9.66
C HIS A 71 -5.32 7.24 -11.07
N GLN A 72 -4.37 7.66 -11.91
CA GLN A 72 -4.64 7.97 -13.32
C GLN A 72 -5.31 6.79 -14.04
N GLY A 73 -6.58 6.98 -14.41
CA GLY A 73 -7.38 5.97 -15.12
C GLY A 73 -7.81 4.79 -14.26
N ARG A 74 -7.60 4.82 -12.93
CA ARG A 74 -8.03 3.76 -12.01
C ARG A 74 -9.36 4.14 -11.33
N PRO A 75 -10.39 3.28 -11.40
CA PRO A 75 -11.68 3.57 -10.77
C PRO A 75 -11.74 3.18 -9.29
N VAL A 76 -10.83 2.33 -8.81
CA VAL A 76 -10.85 1.81 -7.44
C VAL A 76 -9.91 2.62 -6.54
N PRO A 77 -10.40 3.22 -5.44
CA PRO A 77 -9.54 3.90 -4.47
C PRO A 77 -8.61 2.90 -3.79
N SER A 78 -7.34 3.27 -3.64
CA SER A 78 -6.37 2.48 -2.90
C SER A 78 -5.64 3.35 -1.86
N ARG A 79 -5.87 3.04 -0.59
CA ARG A 79 -5.18 3.67 0.55
C ARG A 79 -3.69 3.29 0.61
N GLY A 80 -3.34 2.15 0.01
CA GLY A 80 -2.03 1.54 0.09
C GLY A 80 -1.75 0.89 1.45
N LYS A 81 -0.59 0.24 1.56
CA LYS A 81 -0.15 -0.42 2.79
C LYS A 81 1.37 -0.39 2.91
N GLY A 82 1.85 -0.18 4.13
CA GLY A 82 3.28 -0.22 4.47
C GLY A 82 4.06 0.96 3.90
N SER A 83 5.38 0.90 4.12
CA SER A 83 6.32 1.90 3.64
C SER A 83 6.51 1.84 2.12
N LEU A 84 7.21 2.85 1.56
CA LEU A 84 7.63 2.79 0.16
C LEU A 84 8.54 1.59 -0.12
N GLY A 85 9.39 1.19 0.85
CA GLY A 85 10.24 0.01 0.73
C GLY A 85 9.43 -1.28 0.57
N ALA A 86 8.44 -1.46 1.44
CA ALA A 86 7.51 -2.59 1.37
C ALA A 86 6.71 -2.60 0.06
N ALA A 87 6.27 -1.43 -0.41
CA ALA A 87 5.59 -1.30 -1.69
C ALA A 87 6.51 -1.67 -2.86
N ALA A 88 7.71 -1.08 -2.91
CA ALA A 88 8.70 -1.30 -3.97
C ALA A 88 9.14 -2.76 -4.06
N ARG A 89 9.12 -3.49 -2.95
CA ARG A 89 9.41 -4.93 -2.91
C ARG A 89 8.47 -5.76 -3.79
N MET A 90 7.24 -5.29 -4.00
CA MET A 90 6.27 -6.00 -4.85
C MET A 90 6.52 -5.79 -6.35
N ILE A 91 7.36 -4.81 -6.73
CA ILE A 91 7.71 -4.54 -8.13
C ILE A 91 8.51 -5.73 -8.70
N GLY A 92 8.15 -6.13 -9.91
CA GLY A 92 8.75 -7.26 -10.63
C GLY A 92 7.66 -8.14 -11.23
N ASP A 93 8.05 -9.32 -11.69
CA ASP A 93 7.15 -10.28 -12.33
C ASP A 93 7.29 -11.69 -11.70
N SER A 94 7.04 -12.75 -12.47
CA SER A 94 7.19 -14.13 -12.02
C SER A 94 8.65 -14.62 -11.96
N ARG A 95 9.59 -13.90 -12.59
CA ARG A 95 11.02 -14.26 -12.62
C ARG A 95 11.82 -13.65 -11.47
N GLY A 96 11.30 -12.58 -10.87
CA GLY A 96 11.93 -11.91 -9.74
C GLY A 96 11.12 -10.71 -9.28
N ARG A 97 11.19 -10.39 -7.98
CA ARG A 97 10.55 -9.21 -7.38
C ARG A 97 11.44 -8.57 -6.33
N GLY A 98 11.25 -7.27 -6.12
CA GLY A 98 11.93 -6.53 -5.07
C GLY A 98 13.45 -6.64 -5.23
N PRO A 99 14.19 -7.13 -4.22
CA PRO A 99 15.64 -7.29 -4.31
C PRO A 99 16.11 -8.16 -5.49
N ASP A 100 15.29 -9.10 -5.95
CA ASP A 100 15.63 -10.00 -7.06
C ASP A 100 15.35 -9.36 -8.44
N ASP A 101 14.68 -8.20 -8.48
CA ASP A 101 14.47 -7.40 -9.69
C ASP A 101 15.45 -6.22 -9.73
N PRO A 102 16.43 -6.18 -10.67
CA PRO A 102 17.42 -5.11 -10.74
C PRO A 102 16.81 -3.71 -10.98
N GLY A 103 15.63 -3.64 -11.61
CA GLY A 103 14.89 -2.39 -11.82
C GLY A 103 14.31 -1.84 -10.53
N ALA A 104 13.66 -2.69 -9.74
CA ALA A 104 13.12 -2.36 -8.42
C ALA A 104 14.24 -1.94 -7.47
N GLN A 105 15.35 -2.68 -7.45
CA GLN A 105 16.51 -2.34 -6.65
C GLN A 105 17.07 -0.96 -7.03
N ARG A 106 17.28 -0.68 -8.32
CA ARG A 106 17.76 0.64 -8.78
C ARG A 106 16.80 1.78 -8.43
N LEU A 107 15.49 1.55 -8.51
CA LEU A 107 14.48 2.55 -8.14
C LEU A 107 14.61 2.92 -6.65
N LEU A 108 14.62 1.92 -5.77
CA LEU A 108 14.71 2.18 -4.34
C LEU A 108 16.07 2.77 -3.95
N SER A 109 17.18 2.23 -4.47
CA SER A 109 18.53 2.73 -4.16
C SER A 109 18.67 4.24 -4.44
N ARG A 110 18.07 4.73 -5.53
CA ARG A 110 18.09 6.17 -5.85
C ARG A 110 17.24 7.02 -4.91
N VAL A 111 16.17 6.45 -4.34
CA VAL A 111 15.35 7.12 -3.33
C VAL A 111 16.13 7.22 -2.02
N VAL A 112 16.62 6.09 -1.50
CA VAL A 112 17.23 6.03 -0.15
C VAL A 112 18.61 6.68 -0.07
N ALA A 113 19.33 6.80 -1.20
CA ALA A 113 20.63 7.49 -1.23
C ALA A 113 20.52 9.03 -1.16
N SER A 114 19.33 9.61 -1.29
CA SER A 114 19.15 11.05 -1.40
C SER A 114 19.07 11.76 -0.05
N ARG A 115 19.87 12.82 0.13
CA ARG A 115 19.82 13.69 1.33
C ARG A 115 18.59 14.61 1.37
N ARG A 116 18.09 15.01 0.19
CA ARG A 116 16.84 15.77 0.02
C ARG A 116 15.72 14.82 -0.37
N ILE A 117 14.46 15.22 -0.18
CA ILE A 117 13.32 14.42 -0.64
C ILE A 117 13.43 14.20 -2.17
N PRO A 118 13.56 12.96 -2.65
CA PRO A 118 13.86 12.67 -4.05
C PRO A 118 12.57 12.59 -4.89
N TRP A 119 11.85 13.70 -5.02
CA TRP A 119 10.52 13.77 -5.65
C TRP A 119 10.41 13.05 -7.00
N ARG A 120 11.39 13.25 -7.89
CA ARG A 120 11.42 12.58 -9.20
C ARG A 120 11.49 11.06 -9.08
N HIS A 121 12.30 10.55 -8.15
CA HIS A 121 12.45 9.11 -7.94
C HIS A 121 11.23 8.52 -7.26
N LEU A 122 10.59 9.23 -6.33
CA LEU A 122 9.30 8.84 -5.75
C LEU A 122 8.23 8.70 -6.84
N GLN A 123 8.12 9.69 -7.73
CA GLN A 123 7.20 9.63 -8.86
C GLN A 123 7.48 8.43 -9.77
N HIS A 124 8.75 8.16 -10.10
CA HIS A 124 9.11 7.00 -10.91
C HIS A 124 8.72 5.68 -10.22
N THR A 125 8.97 5.54 -8.92
CA THR A 125 8.58 4.35 -8.16
C THR A 125 7.07 4.16 -8.13
N VAL A 126 6.30 5.21 -7.87
CA VAL A 126 4.82 5.18 -7.88
C VAL A 126 4.27 4.84 -9.28
N THR A 127 4.86 5.42 -10.32
CA THR A 127 4.50 5.10 -11.71
C THR A 127 4.79 3.64 -12.03
N ARG A 128 5.92 3.11 -11.53
CA ARG A 128 6.28 1.70 -11.73
C ARG A 128 5.34 0.76 -10.99
N LEU A 129 5.00 1.04 -9.73
CA LEU A 129 3.99 0.29 -8.97
C LEU A 129 2.68 0.21 -9.75
N ARG A 130 2.20 1.35 -10.25
CA ARG A 130 1.00 1.42 -11.10
C ARG A 130 1.12 0.53 -12.34
N SER A 131 2.24 0.62 -13.07
CA SER A 131 2.44 -0.16 -14.31
C SER A 131 2.54 -1.68 -14.08
N CYS A 132 3.02 -2.08 -12.90
CA CYS A 132 3.10 -3.49 -12.49
C CYS A 132 1.82 -3.94 -11.77
N GLU A 133 0.78 -3.10 -11.73
CA GLU A 133 -0.50 -3.32 -11.03
C GLU A 133 -0.34 -3.65 -9.54
N GLN A 134 0.76 -3.19 -8.92
CA GLN A 134 1.03 -3.39 -7.50
C GLN A 134 0.38 -2.28 -6.68
N PRO A 135 -0.07 -2.58 -5.44
CA PRO A 135 -0.66 -1.58 -4.56
C PRO A 135 0.35 -0.48 -4.21
N PRO A 136 -0.11 0.75 -3.93
CA PRO A 136 0.79 1.82 -3.54
C PRO A 136 1.26 1.64 -2.09
N PRO A 137 2.30 2.38 -1.65
CA PRO A 137 2.56 2.52 -0.21
C PRO A 137 1.36 3.17 0.48
N SER A 138 1.29 3.02 1.81
CA SER A 138 0.32 3.78 2.60
C SER A 138 0.57 5.28 2.38
N TRP A 139 -0.43 6.00 1.85
CA TRP A 139 -0.29 7.44 1.57
C TRP A 139 -0.10 8.27 2.84
N ALA A 140 -0.79 7.88 3.91
CA ALA A 140 -0.63 8.51 5.22
C ALA A 140 0.79 8.30 5.76
N GLN A 141 1.27 7.05 5.77
CA GLN A 141 2.62 6.74 6.22
C GLN A 141 3.68 7.43 5.36
N LEU A 142 3.51 7.43 4.04
CA LEU A 142 4.41 8.14 3.12
C LEU A 142 4.50 9.63 3.46
N THR A 143 3.38 10.26 3.81
CA THR A 143 3.35 11.68 4.21
C THR A 143 4.18 11.91 5.48
N GLU A 144 3.96 11.09 6.51
CA GLU A 144 4.68 11.18 7.78
C GLU A 144 6.17 10.85 7.67
N ASP A 145 6.51 9.89 6.81
CA ASP A 145 7.89 9.52 6.50
C ASP A 145 8.63 10.66 5.80
N LEU A 146 7.96 11.35 4.88
CA LEU A 146 8.53 12.49 4.15
C LEU A 146 8.64 13.75 5.02
N ALA A 147 7.68 13.99 5.91
CA ALA A 147 7.75 15.08 6.90
C ALA A 147 8.98 14.95 7.80
N ARG A 148 9.34 13.70 8.14
CA ARG A 148 10.51 13.37 8.97
C ARG A 148 11.75 12.97 8.16
N TRP A 149 11.78 13.22 6.85
CA TRP A 149 12.89 12.78 5.99
C TRP A 149 14.25 13.31 6.43
N HIS A 150 14.27 14.54 6.97
CA HIS A 150 15.48 15.20 7.46
C HIS A 150 15.81 14.89 8.92
N ASP A 151 14.91 14.24 9.65
CA ASP A 151 15.16 13.78 11.00
C ASP A 151 16.04 12.52 10.98
N ARG A 152 17.29 12.69 11.39
CA ARG A 152 18.27 11.59 11.45
C ARG A 152 17.85 10.49 12.44
N LYS A 153 17.05 10.81 13.46
CA LYS A 153 16.57 9.82 14.43
C LYS A 153 15.48 8.94 13.84
N ALA A 154 14.67 9.48 12.93
CA ALA A 154 13.60 8.74 12.25
C ALA A 154 14.14 7.67 11.28
N ARG A 155 15.37 7.82 10.77
CA ARG A 155 16.05 6.79 9.95
C ARG A 155 15.23 6.23 8.77
N ILE A 156 14.33 7.03 8.20
CA ILE A 156 13.34 6.61 7.18
C ILE A 156 13.98 5.86 6.00
N ALA A 157 15.07 6.37 5.43
CA ALA A 157 15.76 5.72 4.32
C ALA A 157 16.28 4.32 4.68
N TYR A 158 16.73 4.13 5.91
CA TYR A 158 17.15 2.83 6.42
C TYR A 158 15.95 1.90 6.60
N GLU A 159 14.86 2.36 7.21
CA GLU A 159 13.64 1.56 7.40
C GLU A 159 13.05 1.10 6.06
N TRP A 160 12.95 1.99 5.07
CA TRP A 160 12.53 1.61 3.72
C TRP A 160 13.47 0.59 3.07
N THR A 161 14.77 0.66 3.35
CA THR A 161 15.73 -0.34 2.85
C THR A 161 15.50 -1.69 3.53
N VAL A 162 15.25 -1.71 4.85
CA VAL A 162 14.95 -2.93 5.60
C VAL A 162 13.66 -3.59 5.08
N ASP A 163 12.58 -2.81 4.94
CA ASP A 163 11.29 -3.32 4.46
C ASP A 163 11.37 -3.91 3.05
N PHE A 164 12.22 -3.32 2.19
CA PHE A 164 12.45 -3.83 0.85
C PHE A 164 13.18 -5.18 0.83
N HIS A 165 14.14 -5.38 1.73
CA HIS A 165 14.91 -6.63 1.83
C HIS A 165 14.29 -7.64 2.79
N GLN A 166 13.16 -7.31 3.44
CA GLN A 166 12.50 -8.23 4.34
C GLN A 166 12.17 -9.54 3.60
N PRO A 167 12.43 -10.73 4.16
CA PRO A 167 12.04 -11.98 3.53
C PRO A 167 10.51 -12.08 3.36
N PRO A 168 9.99 -12.89 2.43
CA PRO A 168 8.56 -13.19 2.39
C PRO A 168 8.24 -13.88 3.70
N THR A 169 7.42 -13.26 4.55
CA THR A 169 6.87 -14.00 5.67
C THR A 169 6.12 -15.18 5.07
N ARG A 170 6.58 -16.42 5.36
CA ARG A 170 5.88 -17.63 4.95
C ARG A 170 4.46 -17.48 5.49
N SER A 171 3.52 -17.11 4.63
CA SER A 171 2.11 -17.22 4.92
C SER A 171 1.92 -18.68 5.30
N ARG A 172 1.46 -18.92 6.52
CA ARG A 172 1.25 -20.22 7.15
C ARG A 172 0.66 -21.21 6.13
N ALA A 173 1.53 -21.98 5.49
CA ALA A 173 1.15 -23.03 4.58
C ALA A 173 0.49 -24.13 5.42
N GLY A 174 -0.76 -24.44 5.12
CA GLY A 174 -1.45 -25.65 5.56
C GLY A 174 -1.64 -25.77 7.08
N ALA A 175 -2.77 -25.29 7.59
CA ALA A 175 -3.48 -26.17 8.52
C ALA A 175 -3.89 -27.41 7.70
N PRO A 176 -3.41 -28.62 8.02
CA PRO A 176 -3.97 -29.81 7.40
C PRO A 176 -5.45 -29.81 7.77
N GLY A 177 -6.29 -29.94 6.75
CA GLY A 177 -7.72 -29.98 6.92
C GLY A 177 -8.09 -30.94 8.03
N ARG A 178 -8.97 -30.49 8.92
CA ARG A 178 -9.93 -31.38 9.55
C ARG A 178 -10.71 -32.04 8.40
N SER A 179 -10.23 -33.20 7.94
CA SER A 179 -11.00 -34.08 7.10
C SER A 179 -12.23 -34.50 7.91
N ALA A 180 -13.38 -34.08 7.39
CA ALA A 180 -14.69 -34.69 7.51
C ALA A 180 -14.69 -35.98 8.33
N ALA A 181 -15.29 -35.98 9.52
CA ALA A 181 -16.72 -36.26 9.65
C ALA A 181 -17.10 -37.52 8.84
N ASP A 182 -16.56 -38.63 9.30
CA ASP A 182 -16.94 -40.00 8.99
C ASP A 182 -18.47 -40.11 9.05
N SER A 183 -19.07 -40.18 7.86
CA SER A 183 -20.51 -40.28 7.66
C SER A 183 -20.79 -41.58 6.92
N ARG A 184 -21.33 -42.53 7.68
CA ARG A 184 -22.29 -43.55 7.23
C ARG A 184 -21.83 -44.51 6.12
N THR A 185 -21.37 -45.67 6.56
CA THR A 185 -21.71 -46.97 5.96
C THR A 185 -22.25 -47.82 7.13
N GLY A 186 -23.55 -48.10 7.27
CA GLY A 186 -24.43 -48.67 6.25
C GLY A 186 -24.24 -50.18 6.17
N THR A 187 -24.34 -50.88 7.31
CA THR A 187 -24.27 -52.35 7.39
C THR A 187 -25.47 -52.97 6.70
N THR A 188 -25.33 -53.32 5.42
CA THR A 188 -26.23 -54.29 4.76
C THR A 188 -25.52 -55.63 4.71
N LYS A 189 -25.89 -56.50 5.65
CA LYS A 189 -25.65 -57.95 5.54
C LYS A 189 -26.53 -58.49 4.42
N GLN A 190 -25.94 -59.15 3.42
CA GLN A 190 -26.66 -60.10 2.57
C GLN A 190 -25.76 -61.33 2.29
N PRO A 191 -26.30 -62.56 2.35
CA PRO A 191 -25.51 -63.78 2.51
C PRO A 191 -25.05 -64.34 1.17
N THR A 192 -23.81 -64.83 1.12
CA THR A 192 -23.28 -65.61 0.00
C THR A 192 -23.90 -67.01 0.01
N ARG A 193 -24.81 -67.25 -0.93
CA ARG A 193 -25.27 -68.59 -1.30
C ARG A 193 -24.19 -69.23 -2.18
N LYS A 194 -23.64 -70.33 -1.68
CA LYS A 194 -22.73 -71.25 -2.34
C LYS A 194 -23.55 -72.07 -3.35
N ASP A 195 -23.13 -72.11 -4.61
CA ASP A 195 -23.40 -73.23 -5.52
C ASP A 195 -22.27 -73.32 -6.55
N ALA A 196 -21.61 -74.46 -6.53
CA ALA A 196 -20.66 -74.93 -7.51
C ALA A 196 -21.40 -75.89 -8.46
N SER A 197 -21.04 -75.87 -9.74
CA SER A 197 -21.58 -76.80 -10.75
C SER A 197 -21.20 -78.26 -10.45
N THR A 198 -22.21 -79.13 -10.40
CA THR A 198 -22.39 -80.41 -11.13
C THR A 198 -23.33 -81.30 -10.34
#